data_AF-X1IEU5-F1
#
_entry.id   AF-X1IEU5-F1
#
_cell.length_a   1.000
_cell.length_b   1.000
_cell.length_c   1.000
_cell.angle_alpha   90.00
_cell.angle_beta   90.00
_cell.angle_gamma   90.00
#
_symmetry.space_group_name_H-M   'P 1'
#
loop_
_entity.id
_entity.type
_entity.pdbx_description
1 polymer ?
#
loop_
_entity_poly.entity_id
_entity_poly.type
_entity_poly.pdbx_seq_one_letter_code
_entity_poly.pdbx_strand_id
1 'polypeptide(L)' 'MNTAKIFINGRSQAVRLPKKYRFQGKDVYIKKLDDMVILIPKNNPWASLVSR' A
#
# COMPACT_ATOMS: atom_id res chain seq x y z
N MET A 1 -5.57 14.88 10.23
CA MET A 1 -5.24 13.88 9.18
C MET A 1 -3.73 13.65 9.18
N ASN A 2 -3.26 12.43 8.92
CA ASN A 2 -1.82 12.18 8.77
C ASN A 2 -1.44 12.18 7.30
N THR A 3 -0.27 12.71 6.96
CA THR A 3 0.26 12.71 5.60
C THR A 3 1.46 11.78 5.50
N ALA A 4 1.81 11.39 4.28
CA ALA A 4 3.02 10.66 3.97
C ALA A 4 3.76 11.37 2.84
N LYS A 5 5.09 11.26 2.82
CA LYS A 5 5.88 11.85 1.74
C LYS A 5 5.93 10.90 0.54
N ILE A 6 5.70 11.48 -0.63
CA ILE A 6 5.99 10.85 -1.93
C ILE A 6 7.44 11.17 -2.29
N PHE A 7 8.16 10.19 -2.83
CA PHE A 7 9.54 10.33 -3.28
C PHE A 7 9.81 9.38 -4.46
N ILE A 8 10.96 9.53 -5.09
CA ILE A 8 11.42 8.64 -6.18
C ILE A 8 12.40 7.60 -5.60
N ASN A 9 12.20 6.33 -5.95
CA ASN A 9 13.12 5.23 -5.66
C ASN A 9 13.55 4.57 -6.98
N GLY A 10 14.75 4.89 -7.45
CA GLY A 10 15.19 4.51 -8.80
C GLY A 10 14.33 5.17 -9.88
N ARG A 11 13.65 4.37 -10.70
CA ARG A 11 12.72 4.84 -11.75
C ARG A 11 11.25 4.84 -11.31
N SER A 12 10.97 4.51 -10.05
CA SER A 12 9.60 4.33 -9.54
C SER A 12 9.23 5.42 -8.54
N GLN A 13 7.94 5.78 -8.50
CA GLN A 13 7.35 6.57 -7.42
C GLN A 13 7.11 5.69 -6.19
N ALA A 14 7.36 6.22 -5.00
CA ALA A 14 7.19 5.52 -3.73
C ALA A 14 6.58 6.44 -2.66
N VAL A 15 5.93 5.83 -1.65
CA VAL A 15 5.39 6.53 -0.48
C VAL A 15 6.09 6.01 0.77
N ARG A 16 6.58 6.92 1.63
CA ARG A 16 7.18 6.53 2.92
C ARG A 16 6.10 6.40 3.99
N LEU A 17 5.76 5.17 4.34
CA LEU A 17 4.77 4.88 5.39
C LEU A 17 5.31 5.28 6.78
N PRO A 18 4.60 6.15 7.53
CA PRO A 18 4.87 6.40 8.95
C PRO A 18 4.77 5.10 9.76
N LYS A 19 5.48 5.01 10.89
CA LYS A 19 5.60 3.78 11.70
C LYS A 19 4.26 3.09 11.99
N LYS A 20 3.23 3.88 12.33
CA LYS A 20 1.88 3.38 12.66
C LYS A 20 1.08 2.80 11.49
N TYR A 21 1.55 2.98 10.24
CA TYR A 21 0.88 2.52 9.02
C TYR A 21 1.67 1.43 8.29
N ARG A 22 2.75 0.91 8.89
CA ARG A 22 3.56 -0.14 8.26
C ARG A 22 2.80 -1.45 8.23
N PHE A 23 2.92 -2.17 7.12
CA PHE A 23 2.42 -3.54 6.99
C PHE A 23 3.36 -4.54 7.63
N GLN A 24 2.80 -5.67 8.07
CA GLN A 24 3.58 -6.87 8.37
C GLN A 24 3.73 -7.69 7.09
N GLY A 25 4.94 -8.17 6.80
CA GLY A 25 5.23 -8.94 5.59
C GLY A 25 6.05 -8.17 4.55
N LYS A 26 6.14 -8.72 3.34
CA LYS A 26 6.99 -8.19 2.25
C LYS A 26 6.19 -7.53 1.13
N ASP A 27 4.94 -7.95 0.93
CA ASP A 27 4.15 -7.60 -0.25
C ASP A 27 2.70 -7.27 0.10
N VAL A 28 2.10 -6.42 -0.73
CA VAL A 28 0.68 -6.03 -0.69
C VAL A 28 0.05 -6.20 -2.08
N TYR A 29 -1.26 -6.44 -2.12
CA TYR A 29 -2.06 -6.21 -3.32
C TYR A 29 -2.33 -4.70 -3.46
N ILE A 30 -2.45 -4.24 -4.71
CA ILE A 30 -2.70 -2.84 -5.05
C ILE A 30 -3.97 -2.74 -5.87
N LYS A 31 -4.88 -1.83 -5.50
CA LYS A 31 -6.07 -1.47 -6.28
C LYS A 31 -6.16 0.04 -6.44
N LYS A 32 -6.43 0.53 -7.65
CA LYS A 32 -6.66 1.95 -7.92
C LYS A 32 -8.17 2.21 -8.06
N LEU A 33 -8.65 3.26 -7.40
CA LEU A 33 -10.02 3.76 -7.50
C LEU A 33 -9.93 5.28 -7.69
N ASP A 34 -10.18 5.77 -8.90
CA ASP A 34 -9.94 7.17 -9.28
C ASP A 34 -8.55 7.65 -8.84
N ASP A 35 -8.47 8.67 -7.99
CA ASP A 35 -7.22 9.24 -7.47
C ASP A 35 -6.71 8.54 -6.18
N MET A 36 -7.36 7.45 -5.76
CA MET A 36 -6.99 6.69 -4.57
C MET A 36 -6.26 5.39 -4.92
N VAL A 37 -5.27 5.05 -4.08
CA VAL A 37 -4.58 3.75 -4.11
C VAL A 37 -4.84 3.02 -2.80
N ILE A 38 -5.40 1.81 -2.90
CA ILE A 38 -5.66 0.92 -1.78
C ILE A 38 -4.59 -0.17 -1.77
N LEU A 39 -3.94 -0.35 -0.61
CA LEU A 39 -2.93 -1.37 -0.36
C LEU A 39 -3.45 -2.40 0.64
N ILE A 40 -3.38 -3.69 0.29
CA ILE A 40 -3.97 -4.79 1.08
C ILE A 40 -2.87 -5.82 1.38
N PRO A 41 -2.61 -6.20 2.64
CA PRO A 41 -1.60 -7.21 2.97
C PRO A 41 -1.90 -8.55 2.30
N LYS A 42 -0.92 -9.18 1.65
CA LYS A 42 -1.10 -10.51 1.03
C LYS A 42 -1.33 -11.63 2.05
N ASN A 43 -0.79 -11.47 3.26
CA ASN A 43 -0.95 -12.39 4.38
C ASN A 43 -2.28 -12.23 5.14
N ASN A 44 -3.17 -11.34 4.69
CA ASN A 44 -4.49 -11.21 5.30
C ASN A 44 -5.37 -12.40 4.87
N PRO A 45 -5.98 -13.16 5.81
CA PRO A 45 -6.88 -14.27 5.49
C PRO A 45 -8.02 -13.93 4.51
N TRP A 46 -8.39 -12.65 4.44
CA TRP A 46 -9.45 -12.14 3.58
C TRP A 46 -8.95 -11.57 2.25
N ALA A 47 -7.65 -11.61 1.96
CA ALA A 47 -7.08 -10.98 0.77
C ALA A 47 -7.66 -11.57 -0.54
N SER A 48 -8.06 -12.84 -0.53
CA SER A 48 -8.69 -13.52 -1.67
C SER A 48 -10.06 -12.96 -2.06
N LEU A 49 -10.77 -12.27 -1.15
CA LEU A 49 -12.06 -11.64 -1.44
C LEU A 49 -11.90 -10.28 -2.13
N VAL A 50 -10.75 -9.62 -1.94
CA VAL A 50 -10.52 -8.26 -2.46
C VAL A 50 -9.70 -8.26 -3.75
N SER A 51 -9.12 -9.40 -4.12
CA SER A 51 -8.35 -9.59 -5.36
C SER A 51 -9.20 -9.95 -6.58
N ARG A 52 -10.53 -9.76 -6.53
CA ARG A 52 -11.42 -9.87 -7.71
C ARG A 52 -11.62 -8.53 -8.40
#